data_AF-A0A0U3ACQ1-F1
#
_entry.id   AF-A0A0U3ACQ1-F1
#
_cell.length_a   1.000
_cell.length_b   1.000
_cell.length_c   1.000
_cell.angle_alpha   90.00
_cell.angle_beta   90.00
_cell.angle_gamma   90.00
#
_symmetry.space_group_name_H-M   'P 1'
#
loop_
_entity.id
_entity.type
_entity.pdbx_description
1 polymer ?
#
loop_
_entity_poly.entity_id
_entity_poly.type
_entity_poly.pdbx_seq_one_letter_code
_entity_poly.pdbx_strand_id
1 'polypeptide(L)'
;MKTPAPPSRSLSELRELTPARVGLGRAGASMPTDALLAFTLDHARARDAVHAPFDGARLIAELTGLGLQSVQVSSQARNRRDYLRRPDLGRMLDPASQRMLASQRGSANQLAVVIGDGLSPSAV
;
A
#
# COMPACT_ATOMS: atom_id res chain seq x y z
N MET A 1 -16.92 33.47 -39.12
CA MET A 1 -15.49 33.40 -38.77
C MET A 1 -15.24 32.09 -38.03
N LYS A 2 -14.32 31.24 -38.48
CA LYS A 2 -13.94 30.02 -37.75
C LYS A 2 -13.08 30.43 -36.55
N THR A 3 -13.52 30.10 -35.34
CA THR A 3 -12.72 30.25 -34.12
C THR A 3 -11.42 29.45 -34.29
N PRO A 4 -10.23 30.04 -34.08
CA PRO A 4 -8.98 29.29 -34.15
C PRO A 4 -8.97 28.23 -33.04
N ALA A 5 -8.52 27.02 -33.39
CA ALA A 5 -8.33 25.96 -32.41
C ALA A 5 -7.29 26.41 -31.36
N PRO A 6 -7.49 26.09 -30.07
CA PRO A 6 -6.50 26.38 -29.05
C PRO A 6 -5.15 25.72 -29.41
N PRO A 7 -4.02 26.32 -29.03
CA PRO A 7 -2.71 25.74 -29.30
C PRO A 7 -2.60 24.35 -28.69
N SER A 8 -2.10 23.39 -29.47
CA SER A 8 -1.88 22.03 -29.00
C SER A 8 -0.78 22.01 -27.94
N ARG A 9 -1.08 21.48 -26.75
CA ARG A 9 -0.07 21.24 -25.71
C ARG A 9 1.03 20.30 -26.22
N SER A 10 2.25 20.57 -25.83
CA SER A 10 3.40 19.70 -26.06
C SER A 10 3.28 18.39 -25.26
N LEU A 11 3.97 17.34 -25.71
CA LEU A 11 3.97 16.05 -25.01
C LEU A 11 4.57 16.14 -23.60
N SER A 12 5.50 17.06 -23.35
CA SER A 12 6.07 17.29 -22.02
C SER A 12 5.02 17.90 -21.07
N GLU A 13 4.27 18.90 -21.51
CA GLU A 13 3.20 19.50 -20.72
C GLU A 13 2.11 18.49 -20.37
N LEU A 14 1.78 17.57 -21.28
CA LEU A 14 0.81 16.51 -21.00
C LEU A 14 1.33 15.48 -19.99
N ARG A 15 2.64 15.23 -19.95
CA ARG A 15 3.26 14.31 -18.98
C ARG A 15 3.22 14.85 -17.55
N GLU A 16 3.29 16.16 -17.36
CA GLU A 16 3.22 16.77 -16.03
C GLU A 16 1.83 16.65 -15.39
N LEU A 17 0.78 16.46 -16.20
CA LEU A 17 -0.60 16.36 -15.73
C LEU A 17 -0.96 14.97 -15.18
N THR A 18 -0.07 13.98 -15.29
CA THR A 18 -0.39 12.61 -14.86
C THR A 18 0.85 11.82 -14.46
N PRO A 19 0.76 11.00 -13.39
CA PRO A 19 1.80 10.03 -13.08
C PRO A 19 1.83 8.85 -14.09
N ALA A 20 0.84 8.75 -14.97
CA ALA A 20 0.80 7.70 -15.99
C ALA A 20 1.95 7.87 -17.01
N ARG A 21 2.46 6.75 -17.49
CA ARG A 21 3.58 6.71 -18.45
C ARG A 21 3.13 7.04 -19.88
N VAL A 22 2.71 8.28 -20.11
CA VAL A 22 2.29 8.80 -21.42
C VAL A 22 3.45 9.49 -22.15
N GLY A 23 3.35 9.65 -23.47
CA GLY A 23 4.33 10.41 -24.25
C GLY A 23 5.75 9.83 -24.25
N LEU A 24 5.90 8.51 -24.11
CA LEU A 24 7.20 7.82 -24.02
C LEU A 24 7.96 7.76 -25.35
N GLY A 25 7.29 8.03 -26.48
CA GLY A 25 7.82 7.76 -27.81
C GLY A 25 7.69 6.28 -28.20
N ARG A 26 8.39 5.89 -29.26
CA ARG A 26 8.36 4.51 -29.80
C ARG A 26 9.64 4.18 -30.56
N ALA A 27 10.00 2.90 -30.57
CA ALA A 27 11.01 2.32 -31.46
C ALA A 27 10.30 1.30 -32.39
N GLY A 28 9.99 1.71 -33.62
CA GLY A 28 9.15 0.93 -34.53
C GLY A 28 7.73 0.75 -33.95
N ALA A 29 7.34 -0.50 -33.70
CA ALA A 29 6.09 -0.90 -33.06
C ALA A 29 6.23 -1.17 -31.54
N SER A 30 7.41 -0.90 -30.96
CA SER A 30 7.77 -1.23 -29.57
C SER A 30 8.07 0.02 -28.74
N MET A 31 8.21 -0.17 -27.42
CA MET A 31 8.68 0.88 -26.51
C MET A 31 10.18 1.18 -26.72
N PRO A 32 10.64 2.43 -26.50
CA PRO A 32 12.06 2.72 -26.41
C PRO A 32 12.72 1.96 -25.25
N THR A 33 14.00 1.62 -25.41
CA THR A 33 14.77 0.84 -24.41
C THR A 33 14.74 1.48 -23.03
N ASP A 34 14.95 2.81 -22.93
CA ASP A 34 14.97 3.50 -21.64
C ASP A 34 13.64 3.40 -20.90
N ALA A 35 12.51 3.47 -21.63
CA ALA A 35 11.18 3.31 -21.06
C ALA A 35 10.94 1.89 -20.55
N LEU A 36 11.44 0.88 -21.27
CA LEU A 36 11.37 -0.52 -20.86
C LEU A 36 12.24 -0.79 -19.62
N LEU A 37 13.46 -0.25 -19.57
CA LEU A 37 14.35 -0.37 -18.41
C LEU A 37 13.75 0.29 -17.17
N ALA A 38 13.22 1.50 -17.31
CA ALA A 38 12.54 2.19 -16.22
C ALA A 38 11.32 1.41 -15.70
N PHE A 39 10.50 0.85 -16.61
CA PHE A 39 9.37 0.01 -16.22
C PHE A 39 9.82 -1.24 -15.45
N THR A 40 10.87 -1.92 -15.93
CA THR A 40 11.38 -3.15 -15.32
C THR A 40 11.96 -2.89 -13.92
N LEU A 41 12.68 -1.79 -13.75
CA LEU A 41 13.18 -1.36 -12.45
C LEU A 41 12.03 -1.10 -11.46
N ASP A 42 11.01 -0.36 -11.89
CA ASP A 42 9.88 -0.06 -11.02
C ASP A 42 9.04 -1.32 -10.72
N HIS A 43 8.97 -2.28 -11.64
CA HIS A 43 8.37 -3.58 -11.38
C HIS A 43 9.15 -4.37 -10.33
N ALA A 44 10.48 -4.40 -10.41
CA ALA A 44 11.32 -5.05 -9.40
C ALA A 44 11.09 -4.43 -8.01
N ARG A 45 11.12 -3.10 -7.92
CA ARG A 45 10.82 -2.36 -6.67
C ARG A 45 9.43 -2.66 -6.12
N ALA A 46 8.42 -2.74 -6.99
CA ALA A 46 7.06 -3.08 -6.57
C ALA A 46 6.97 -4.48 -5.97
N ARG A 47 7.69 -5.46 -6.53
CA ARG A 47 7.76 -6.82 -5.97
C ARG A 47 8.42 -6.83 -4.59
N ASP A 48 9.51 -6.09 -4.42
CA ASP A 48 10.19 -5.98 -3.14
C ASP A 48 9.28 -5.33 -2.08
N ALA A 49 8.54 -4.28 -2.46
CA ALA A 49 7.60 -3.59 -1.58
C ALA A 49 6.49 -4.51 -1.02
N VAL A 50 5.99 -5.45 -1.83
CA VAL A 50 5.01 -6.47 -1.39
C VAL A 50 5.57 -7.37 -0.29
N HIS A 51 6.89 -7.51 -0.19
CA HIS A 51 7.56 -8.33 0.82
C HIS A 51 8.19 -7.52 1.95
N ALA A 52 8.07 -6.19 1.93
CA ALA A 52 8.60 -5.33 2.98
C ALA A 52 8.02 -5.70 4.36
N PRO A 53 8.83 -5.64 5.43
CA PRO A 53 8.34 -5.86 6.78
C PRO A 53 7.46 -4.70 7.23
N PHE A 54 6.49 -4.99 8.09
CA PHE A 54 5.71 -3.99 8.79
C PHE A 54 6.24 -3.84 10.21
N ASP A 55 6.61 -2.62 10.60
CA ASP A 55 7.15 -2.34 11.93
C ASP A 55 6.03 -1.92 12.90
N GLY A 56 5.27 -2.91 13.35
CA GLY A 56 4.18 -2.69 14.30
C GLY A 56 4.66 -2.17 15.66
N ALA A 57 5.88 -2.51 16.07
CA ALA A 57 6.45 -2.06 17.34
C ALA A 57 6.71 -0.55 17.32
N ARG A 58 7.30 -0.05 16.23
CA ARG A 58 7.48 1.40 16.03
C ARG A 58 6.15 2.13 15.99
N LEU A 59 5.15 1.62 15.26
CA LEU A 59 3.82 2.25 15.22
C LEU A 59 3.18 2.36 16.61
N ILE A 60 3.25 1.30 17.41
CA ILE A 60 2.73 1.29 18.78
C ILE A 60 3.45 2.33 19.66
N ALA A 61 4.77 2.45 19.53
CA ALA A 61 5.54 3.45 20.26
C ALA A 61 5.13 4.88 19.87
N GLU A 62 4.95 5.15 18.58
CA GLU A 62 4.47 6.46 18.08
C GLU A 62 3.06 6.78 18.61
N LEU A 63 2.13 5.83 18.56
CA LEU A 63 0.77 5.99 19.10
C LEU A 63 0.76 6.24 20.61
N THR A 64 1.60 5.51 21.34
CA THR A 64 1.76 5.68 22.80
C THR A 64 2.32 7.07 23.11
N GLY A 65 3.26 7.58 22.31
CA GLY A 65 3.78 8.95 22.42
C GLY A 65 2.73 10.03 22.22
N LEU A 66 1.65 9.73 21.48
CA LEU A 66 0.47 10.58 21.33
C LEU A 66 -0.56 10.41 22.46
N GLY A 67 -0.27 9.58 23.47
CA GLY A 67 -1.19 9.26 24.57
C GLY A 67 -2.29 8.26 24.18
N LEU A 68 -2.20 7.61 23.02
CA LEU A 68 -3.18 6.64 22.56
C LEU A 68 -2.80 5.24 23.07
N GLN A 69 -3.78 4.54 23.64
CA GLN A 69 -3.63 3.14 23.99
C GLN A 69 -3.84 2.27 22.74
N SER A 70 -2.86 1.42 22.43
CA SER A 70 -2.91 0.52 21.28
C SER A 70 -2.61 -0.91 21.70
N VAL A 71 -3.28 -1.87 21.07
CA VAL A 71 -3.11 -3.30 21.34
C VAL A 71 -2.65 -3.97 20.06
N GLN A 72 -1.51 -4.67 20.13
CA GLN A 72 -1.06 -5.48 19.01
C GLN A 72 -1.80 -6.81 18.99
N VAL A 73 -2.35 -7.15 17.83
CA VAL A 73 -2.99 -8.43 17.57
C VAL A 73 -2.52 -8.99 16.24
N SER A 74 -2.65 -10.31 16.08
CA SER A 74 -2.26 -11.04 14.88
C SER A 74 -3.43 -11.81 14.29
N SER A 75 -3.43 -11.92 12.96
CA SER A 75 -4.32 -12.83 12.25
C SER A 75 -3.82 -14.28 12.37
N GLN A 76 -4.59 -15.25 11.87
CA GLN A 76 -4.14 -16.63 11.77
C GLN A 76 -3.06 -16.84 10.70
N ALA A 77 -2.87 -15.88 9.78
CA ALA A 77 -1.77 -15.92 8.83
C ALA A 77 -0.44 -15.62 9.54
N ARG A 78 0.41 -16.65 9.66
CA ARG A 78 1.65 -16.58 10.47
C ARG A 78 2.78 -15.83 9.79
N ASN A 79 2.71 -15.64 8.48
CA ASN A 79 3.74 -14.97 7.69
C ASN A 79 3.13 -14.41 6.40
N ARG A 80 3.88 -13.58 5.68
CA ARG A 80 3.43 -12.92 4.45
C ARG A 80 3.04 -13.91 3.35
N ARG A 81 3.69 -15.08 3.26
CA ARG A 81 3.34 -16.10 2.26
C ARG A 81 1.96 -16.68 2.53
N ASP A 82 1.65 -16.97 3.78
CA ASP A 82 0.32 -17.46 4.17
C ASP A 82 -0.73 -16.38 3.94
N TYR A 83 -0.44 -15.12 4.32
CA TYR A 83 -1.35 -13.99 4.12
C TYR A 83 -1.72 -13.80 2.64
N LEU A 84 -0.75 -13.91 1.72
CA LEU A 84 -0.98 -13.77 0.27
C LEU A 84 -1.74 -14.95 -0.36
N ARG A 85 -1.67 -16.16 0.21
CA ARG A 85 -2.25 -17.38 -0.36
C ARG A 85 -3.54 -17.83 0.32
N ARG A 86 -3.77 -17.39 1.55
CA ARG A 86 -4.87 -17.83 2.43
C ARG A 86 -5.59 -16.61 3.01
N PRO A 87 -6.40 -15.92 2.16
CA PRO A 87 -7.15 -14.75 2.61
C PRO A 87 -8.16 -15.08 3.72
N ASP A 88 -8.57 -16.34 3.84
CA ASP A 88 -9.38 -16.84 4.95
C ASP A 88 -8.65 -16.69 6.31
N LEU A 89 -7.37 -17.06 6.37
CA LEU A 89 -6.57 -16.94 7.59
C LEU A 89 -6.27 -15.47 7.95
N GLY A 90 -6.07 -14.62 6.94
CA GLY A 90 -5.84 -13.18 7.15
C GLY A 90 -7.07 -12.43 7.67
N ARG A 91 -8.28 -12.97 7.49
CA ARG A 91 -9.55 -12.41 7.97
C ARG A 91 -9.96 -12.88 9.36
N MET A 92 -9.20 -13.80 9.96
CA MET A 92 -9.48 -14.34 11.29
C MET A 92 -8.36 -13.99 12.25
N LEU A 93 -8.69 -13.53 13.46
CA LEU A 93 -7.72 -13.35 14.53
C LEU A 93 -7.21 -14.70 15.03
N ASP A 94 -5.96 -14.76 15.45
CA ASP A 94 -5.44 -15.92 16.15
C ASP A 94 -6.09 -16.09 17.55
N PRO A 95 -6.12 -17.30 18.13
CA PRO A 95 -6.77 -17.55 19.42
C PRO A 95 -6.18 -16.80 20.63
N ALA A 96 -4.90 -16.42 20.61
CA ALA A 96 -4.29 -15.62 21.68
C ALA A 96 -4.75 -14.16 21.58
N SER A 97 -4.75 -13.60 20.37
CA SER A 97 -5.25 -12.26 20.07
C SER A 97 -6.74 -12.11 20.43
N GLN A 98 -7.58 -13.11 20.11
CA GLN A 98 -8.99 -13.12 20.50
C GLN A 98 -9.17 -13.07 22.03
N ARG A 99 -8.41 -13.90 22.77
CA ARG A 99 -8.47 -13.93 24.24
C ARG A 99 -8.01 -12.62 24.86
N MET A 100 -6.96 -12.01 24.30
CA MET A 100 -6.43 -10.72 24.75
C MET A 100 -7.46 -9.59 24.56
N LEU A 101 -8.12 -9.51 23.41
CA LEU A 101 -9.17 -8.50 23.20
C LEU A 101 -10.39 -8.76 24.08
N ALA A 102 -10.76 -10.04 24.28
CA ALA A 102 -11.89 -10.41 25.12
C ALA A 102 -11.66 -10.09 26.61
N SER A 103 -10.42 -10.08 27.10
CA SER A 103 -10.11 -9.73 28.50
C SER A 103 -10.09 -8.22 28.75
N GLN A 104 -9.93 -7.40 27.71
CA GLN A 104 -9.93 -5.94 27.81
C GLN A 104 -11.35 -5.33 27.90
N ARG A 105 -12.30 -6.02 28.54
CA ARG A 105 -13.68 -5.54 28.72
C ARG A 105 -13.73 -4.34 29.70
N GLY A 106 -13.27 -3.19 29.25
CA GLY A 106 -13.67 -1.86 29.74
C GLY A 106 -14.94 -1.39 29.02
N SER A 107 -15.49 -0.23 29.44
CA SER A 107 -16.74 0.35 28.91
C SER A 107 -16.88 0.21 27.40
N ALA A 108 -18.09 -0.08 26.92
CA ALA A 108 -18.36 -0.24 25.49
C ALA A 108 -17.77 0.94 24.68
N ASN A 109 -16.68 0.66 23.95
CA ASN A 109 -16.08 1.66 23.07
C ASN A 109 -17.08 1.94 21.95
N GLN A 110 -17.47 3.21 21.79
CA GLN A 110 -18.38 3.64 20.73
C GLN A 110 -17.70 3.61 19.34
N LEU A 111 -16.36 3.58 19.31
CA LEU A 111 -15.52 3.53 18.12
C LEU A 111 -14.28 2.66 18.37
N ALA A 112 -13.90 1.86 17.38
CA ALA A 112 -12.62 1.16 17.34
C ALA A 112 -11.94 1.46 15.99
N VAL A 113 -10.66 1.82 16.05
CA VAL A 113 -9.81 2.02 14.87
C VAL A 113 -8.85 0.85 14.79
N VAL A 114 -8.82 0.17 13.64
CA VAL A 114 -7.95 -0.98 13.38
C VAL A 114 -6.97 -0.62 12.29
N ILE A 115 -5.68 -0.83 12.57
CA ILE A 115 -4.59 -0.61 11.62
C ILE A 115 -3.96 -1.97 11.33
N GLY A 116 -3.75 -2.28 10.04
CA GLY A 116 -3.10 -3.51 9.61
C GLY A 116 -2.26 -3.25 8.37
N ASP A 117 -1.16 -3.99 8.24
CA ASP A 117 -0.19 -3.86 7.15
C ASP A 117 -0.78 -4.19 5.77
N GLY A 118 -1.69 -5.15 5.72
CA GLY A 118 -2.42 -5.50 4.51
C GLY A 118 -1.50 -5.99 3.39
N LEU A 119 -1.74 -5.48 2.17
CA LEU A 119 -0.94 -5.81 0.98
C LEU A 119 0.19 -4.82 0.72
N SER A 120 0.21 -3.68 1.42
CA SER A 120 1.21 -2.63 1.24
C SER A 120 1.64 -2.07 2.60
N PRO A 121 2.65 -2.67 3.24
CA PRO A 121 3.20 -2.18 4.50
C PRO A 121 3.71 -0.75 4.43
N SER A 122 4.14 -0.30 3.25
CA SER A 122 4.61 1.08 3.03
C SER A 122 3.50 2.14 3.01
N ALA A 123 2.24 1.73 2.95
CA ALA A 123 1.08 2.63 2.94
C ALA A 123 0.55 2.95 4.34
N VAL A 124 1.12 2.31 5.37
CA VAL A 124 0.72 2.43 6.78
C VAL A 124 1.82 3.14 7.54
#